data_AF-G5QG78-F1
#
_entry.id   AF-G5QG78-F1
#
_cell.length_a   1.000
_cell.length_b   1.000
_cell.length_c   1.000
_cell.angle_alpha   90.00
_cell.angle_beta   90.00
_cell.angle_gamma   90.00
#
_symmetry.space_group_name_H-M   'P 1'
#
loop_
_entity.id
_entity.type
_entity.pdbx_description
1 polymer ?
#
loop_
_entity_poly.entity_id
_entity_poly.type
_entity_poly.pdbx_seq_one_letter_code
_entity_poly.pdbx_strand_id
1 'polypeptide(L)' 'MEMNKEFEIWVLRRYGNRYDLTRDKYGFYCREIVKRMFETWRYCRGLSVV' A
#
# COMPACT_ATOMS: atom_id res chain seq x y z
N MET A 1 -2.06 14.73 -1.33
CA MET A 1 -2.73 13.47 -1.74
C MET A 1 -1.93 12.34 -1.13
N GLU A 2 -2.55 11.55 -0.24
CA GLU A 2 -1.86 10.55 0.58
C GLU A 2 -1.15 9.48 -0.26
N MET A 3 0.10 9.17 0.04
CA MET A 3 0.91 8.10 -0.58
C MET A 3 0.18 6.74 -0.61
N ASN A 4 -0.68 6.49 0.39
CA ASN A 4 -1.58 5.33 0.45
C ASN A 4 -2.50 5.25 -0.78
N LYS A 5 -3.04 6.38 -1.25
CA LYS A 5 -4.00 6.42 -2.37
C LYS A 5 -3.32 6.07 -3.70
N GLU A 6 -2.08 6.52 -3.91
CA GLU A 6 -1.30 6.12 -5.10
C GLU A 6 -1.01 4.62 -5.10
N PHE A 7 -0.63 4.07 -3.95
CA PHE A 7 -0.43 2.64 -3.80
C PHE A 7 -1.72 1.85 -4.03
N GLU A 8 -2.84 2.28 -3.44
CA GLU A 8 -4.15 1.63 -3.60
C GLU A 8 -4.58 1.60 -5.07
N ILE A 9 -4.41 2.71 -5.80
CA ILE A 9 -4.67 2.76 -7.25
C ILE A 9 -3.76 1.79 -8.00
N TRP A 10 -2.47 1.72 -7.63
CA TRP A 10 -1.52 0.80 -8.26
C TRP A 10 -1.90 -0.67 -8.02
N VAL A 11 -2.31 -1.03 -6.79
CA VAL A 11 -2.77 -2.39 -6.45
C VAL A 11 -4.05 -2.72 -7.22
N LEU A 12 -5.04 -1.83 -7.23
CA LEU A 12 -6.32 -2.04 -7.91
C LEU A 12 -6.13 -2.23 -9.42
N ARG A 13 -5.25 -1.45 -10.06
CA ARG A 13 -4.95 -1.60 -11.50
C ARG A 13 -4.28 -2.92 -11.83
N ARG A 14 -3.45 -3.47 -10.93
CA ARG A 14 -2.63 -4.65 -11.22
C ARG A 14 -3.30 -5.96 -10.81
N TYR A 15 -4.08 -5.93 -9.73
CA TYR A 15 -4.63 -7.13 -9.09
C TYR A 15 -6.15 -7.09 -8.92
N GLY A 16 -6.81 -5.99 -9.34
CA GLY A 16 -8.22 -5.78 -9.07
C GLY A 16 -8.53 -5.79 -7.58
N ASN A 17 -9.65 -6.41 -7.21
CA ASN A 17 -10.12 -6.52 -5.82
C ASN A 17 -9.53 -7.72 -5.06
N ARG A 18 -8.39 -8.28 -5.52
CA ARG A 18 -7.76 -9.45 -4.88
C ARG A 18 -7.27 -9.16 -3.46
N TYR A 19 -6.85 -7.93 -3.20
CA TYR A 19 -6.29 -7.54 -1.91
C TYR A 19 -7.25 -6.63 -1.15
N ASP A 20 -7.46 -6.95 0.11
CA ASP A 20 -8.21 -6.14 1.06
C ASP A 20 -7.36 -4.94 1.52
N LEU A 21 -7.75 -3.74 1.08
CA LEU A 21 -7.04 -2.48 1.31
C LEU A 21 -7.55 -1.71 2.53
N THR A 22 -8.39 -2.33 3.37
CA THR A 22 -8.89 -1.70 4.60
C THR A 22 -7.75 -1.28 5.52
N ARG A 23 -7.86 -0.07 6.04
CA ARG A 23 -6.93 0.52 7.00
C ARG A 23 -7.54 0.54 8.40
N ASP A 24 -6.69 0.40 9.40
CA ASP A 24 -7.09 0.55 10.80
C ASP A 24 -7.24 2.02 11.20
N LYS A 25 -7.65 2.26 12.45
CA LYS A 25 -7.83 3.60 13.01
C LYS A 25 -6.54 4.44 13.08
N TYR A 26 -5.38 3.81 12.91
CA TYR A 26 -4.06 4.45 12.89
C TYR A 26 -3.55 4.66 11.45
N GLY A 27 -4.30 4.21 10.43
CA GLY A 27 -3.96 4.38 9.03
C GLY A 27 -3.07 3.29 8.44
N PHE A 28 -2.80 2.20 9.17
CA PHE A 28 -2.05 1.05 8.64
C PHE A 28 -2.98 0.06 7.94
N TYR A 29 -2.50 -0.59 6.88
CA TYR A 29 -3.25 -1.67 6.22
C TYR A 29 -3.48 -2.84 7.17
N CYS A 30 -4.71 -3.31 7.31
CA CYS A 30 -5.03 -4.41 8.24
C CYS A 30 -4.31 -5.72 7.86
N ARG A 31 -4.05 -5.94 6.57
CA ARG A 31 -3.42 -7.17 6.06
C ARG A 31 -1.91 -7.03 5.98
N GLU A 32 -1.19 -7.94 6.64
CA GLU A 32 0.28 -7.95 6.62
C GLU A 32 0.87 -8.04 5.22
N ILE A 33 0.25 -8.81 4.31
CA ILE A 33 0.70 -8.89 2.92
C ILE A 33 0.65 -7.52 2.24
N VAL A 34 -0.40 -6.74 2.49
CA VAL A 34 -0.57 -5.40 1.92
C VAL A 34 0.41 -4.41 2.55
N LYS A 35 0.69 -4.53 3.86
CA LYS A 35 1.76 -3.75 4.52
C LYS A 35 3.11 -3.97 3.84
N ARG A 36 3.53 -5.23 3.65
CA ARG A 36 4.82 -5.56 3.01
C ARG A 36 4.88 -5.09 1.55
N MET A 37 3.76 -5.21 0.83
CA MET A 37 3.66 -4.69 -0.54
C MET A 37 3.81 -3.17 -0.56
N PHE A 38 3.20 -2.46 0.38
CA PHE A 38 3.31 -1.01 0.50
C PHE A 38 4.73 -0.57 0.83
N GLU A 39 5.40 -1.23 1.79
CA GLU A 39 6.79 -0.95 2.13
C GLU A 39 7.74 -1.17 0.95
N THR A 40 7.58 -2.32 0.27
CA THR A 40 8.37 -2.64 -0.94
C THR A 40 8.11 -1.62 -2.05
N TRP A 41 6.84 -1.28 -2.29
CA TRP A 41 6.44 -0.29 -3.30
C TRP A 41 7.01 1.09 -3.01
N ARG A 42 7.02 1.52 -1.74
CA ARG A 42 7.63 2.78 -1.29
C ARG A 42 9.15 2.75 -1.50
N TYR A 43 9.81 1.66 -1.11
CA TYR A 43 11.25 1.47 -1.27
C TYR A 43 11.67 1.56 -2.74
N CYS A 44 10.99 0.84 -3.64
CA CYS A 44 11.27 0.87 -5.07
C CYS A 44 11.06 2.24 -5.73
N ARG A 45 10.29 3.14 -5.10
CA ARG A 45 10.09 4.52 -5.57
C ARG A 45 11.06 5.52 -4.96
N GLY A 46 12.06 5.06 -4.21
CA GLY A 46 13.01 5.95 -3.51
C GLY A 46 12.35 6.78 -2.40
N LEU A 47 11.16 6.37 -1.95
CA LEU A 47 10.39 7.06 -0.91
C LEU A 47 10.69 6.53 0.50
N SER A 48 11.65 5.60 0.62
CA SER A 48 12.15 5.10 1.89
C SER A 48 13.53 5.72 2.14
N VAL A 49 13.58 6.71 3.03
CA VAL A 49 14.84 7.12 3.66
C VAL A 49 15.03 6.15 4.83
N VAL A 50 16.14 5.39 4.78
CA VAL A 50 16.59 4.55 5.89
C VAL A 50 16.73 5.38 7.16
#